data_AF-A0A0D0FUF6-F1
#
_entry.id   AF-A0A0D0FUF6-F1
#
_cell.length_a   1.000
_cell.length_b   1.000
_cell.length_c   1.000
_cell.angle_alpha   90.00
_cell.angle_beta   90.00
_cell.angle_gamma   90.00
#
_symmetry.space_group_name_H-M   'P 1'
#
loop_
_entity.id
_entity.type
_entity.pdbx_description
1 polymer ?
#
loop_
_entity_poly.entity_id
_entity_poly.type
_entity_poly.pdbx_seq_one_letter_code
_entity_poly.pdbx_strand_id
1 'polypeptide(L)'
;MSIDILQAAETAEIIVLSAPGVDALRGAAWQLLGQLRAFANGAPAEPFTLADLAYTLKSCRDASTCRAAFVVRRLDDLAAGLEHYLRARDEADAIVPRSVTAGRHGELVTILRGDVAADAGAARLLAGAAAQTMARVLWASRDLENVALIWVRGGRLDWDALRDGPPPRRLAWLDEAPPESGAPPCAGDAPAAGIEPGLAAIWQALFDLPSIGRHQDFFALGGDSQLGLRMLAQVRERHGIDLPLRYLYEAPTIARMSETIVRLAALAPSAGDDDATEYEEGFIR
;
A
#
# COMPACT_ATOMS: atom_id res chain seq x y z
N MET A 1 -36.87 32.53 7.17
CA MET A 1 -36.03 32.08 8.30
C MET A 1 -35.22 30.91 7.76
N SER A 2 -33.95 31.20 7.50
CA SER A 2 -33.07 30.50 6.56
C SER A 2 -32.74 29.08 7.00
N ILE A 3 -32.90 28.13 6.07
CA ILE A 3 -32.16 26.87 6.08
C ILE A 3 -31.02 27.07 5.10
N ASP A 4 -29.99 27.81 5.53
CA ASP A 4 -28.66 27.75 4.92
C ASP A 4 -27.93 26.59 5.59
N ILE A 5 -28.26 25.37 5.15
CA ILE A 5 -27.36 24.23 5.30
C ILE A 5 -26.90 23.91 3.87
N LEU A 6 -26.10 24.84 3.33
CA LEU A 6 -25.10 24.43 2.36
C LEU A 6 -24.24 23.41 3.09
N GLN A 7 -24.37 22.13 2.71
CA GLN A 7 -23.30 21.17 2.93
C GLN A 7 -22.02 21.87 2.42
N ALA A 8 -21.15 22.29 3.33
CA ALA A 8 -19.83 22.76 2.94
C ALA A 8 -19.21 21.58 2.19
N ALA A 9 -19.13 21.68 0.86
CA ALA A 9 -18.43 20.70 0.07
C ALA A 9 -17.02 20.65 0.63
N GLU A 10 -16.64 19.52 1.24
CA GLU A 10 -15.31 19.35 1.81
C GLU A 10 -14.28 19.72 0.74
N THR A 11 -13.39 20.65 1.08
CA THR A 11 -12.40 21.16 0.14
C THR A 11 -11.46 20.03 -0.24
N ALA A 12 -11.21 19.86 -1.54
CA ALA A 12 -10.23 18.88 -1.98
C ALA A 12 -8.85 19.19 -1.38
N GLU A 13 -8.11 18.16 -0.99
CA GLU A 13 -6.76 18.22 -0.45
C GLU A 13 -5.82 17.41 -1.34
N ILE A 14 -4.55 17.80 -1.39
CA ILE A 14 -3.49 17.01 -2.03
C ILE A 14 -2.71 16.26 -0.96
N ILE A 15 -2.72 14.94 -1.07
CA ILE A 15 -1.91 14.04 -0.26
C ILE A 15 -0.74 13.56 -1.12
N VAL A 16 0.47 13.74 -0.63
CA VAL A 16 1.71 13.43 -1.36
C VAL A 16 2.49 12.31 -0.68
N LEU A 17 3.10 11.43 -1.48
CA LEU A 17 4.01 10.38 -1.04
C LEU A 17 5.29 10.42 -1.88
N SER A 18 6.45 10.27 -1.25
CA SER A 18 7.72 10.14 -1.97
C SER A 18 8.60 9.06 -1.37
N ALA A 19 9.43 8.43 -2.20
CA ALA A 19 10.35 7.37 -1.79
C ALA A 19 11.52 7.22 -2.80
N PRO A 20 12.64 6.58 -2.43
CA PRO A 20 13.80 6.39 -3.33
C PRO A 20 13.54 5.41 -4.48
N GLY A 21 12.41 4.70 -4.48
CA GLY A 21 12.06 3.75 -5.52
C GLY A 21 10.59 3.37 -5.49
N VAL A 22 10.14 2.68 -6.54
CA VAL A 22 8.74 2.28 -6.73
C VAL A 22 8.25 1.37 -5.61
N ASP A 23 9.05 0.38 -5.21
CA ASP A 23 8.68 -0.56 -4.15
C ASP A 23 8.57 0.13 -2.80
N ALA A 24 9.52 1.02 -2.48
CA ALA A 24 9.47 1.83 -1.27
C ALA A 24 8.25 2.79 -1.26
N LEU A 25 7.89 3.35 -2.42
CA LEU A 25 6.71 4.20 -2.57
C LEU A 25 5.41 3.40 -2.35
N ARG A 26 5.38 2.16 -2.86
CA ARG A 26 4.26 1.23 -2.64
C ARG A 26 4.17 0.79 -1.17
N GLY A 27 5.30 0.58 -0.50
CA GLY A 27 5.35 0.32 0.94
C GLY A 27 4.76 1.48 1.75
N ALA A 28 5.15 2.72 1.44
CA ALA A 28 4.58 3.92 2.07
C ALA A 28 3.07 4.05 1.85
N ALA A 29 2.60 3.76 0.62
CA ALA A 29 1.16 3.75 0.31
C ALA A 29 0.39 2.68 1.10
N TRP A 30 0.96 1.49 1.25
CA TRP A 30 0.40 0.42 2.09
C TRP A 30 0.31 0.81 3.56
N GLN A 31 1.37 1.42 4.11
CA GLN A 31 1.39 1.89 5.50
C GLN A 31 0.28 2.92 5.74
N LEU A 32 0.16 3.93 4.88
CA LEU A 32 -0.89 4.93 4.98
C LEU A 32 -2.29 4.30 4.90
N LEU A 33 -2.51 3.38 3.96
CA LEU A 33 -3.78 2.66 3.85
C LEU A 33 -4.11 1.85 5.11
N GLY A 34 -3.11 1.21 5.73
CA GLY A 34 -3.26 0.51 7.01
C GLY A 34 -3.74 1.44 8.12
N GLN A 35 -3.14 2.63 8.23
CA GLN A 35 -3.52 3.65 9.22
C GLN A 35 -4.95 4.17 8.98
N LEU A 36 -5.32 4.44 7.72
CA LEU A 36 -6.69 4.86 7.38
C LEU A 36 -7.73 3.79 7.77
N ARG A 37 -7.42 2.52 7.55
CA ARG A 37 -8.30 1.39 7.93
C ARG A 37 -8.38 1.22 9.44
N ALA A 38 -7.26 1.32 10.13
CA ALA A 38 -7.25 1.30 11.59
C ALA A 38 -8.16 2.41 12.14
N PHE A 39 -8.04 3.63 11.59
CA PHE A 39 -8.83 4.78 12.00
C PHE A 39 -10.33 4.56 11.76
N ALA A 40 -10.71 4.05 10.58
CA ALA A 40 -12.08 3.70 10.27
C ALA A 40 -12.68 2.63 11.21
N ASN A 41 -11.83 1.77 11.78
CA ASN A 41 -12.19 0.75 12.75
C ASN A 41 -12.11 1.22 14.21
N GLY A 42 -11.85 2.51 14.46
CA GLY A 42 -11.82 3.11 15.81
C GLY A 42 -10.45 3.17 16.49
N ALA A 43 -9.34 3.00 15.74
CA ALA A 43 -7.98 3.14 16.24
C ALA A 43 -7.12 4.00 15.29
N PRO A 44 -6.74 5.24 15.65
CA PRO A 44 -6.13 5.56 16.93
C PRO A 44 -7.03 6.41 17.84
N ALA A 45 -6.58 6.62 19.08
CA ALA A 45 -7.27 7.42 20.11
C ALA A 45 -7.45 8.91 19.75
N GLU A 46 -6.76 9.41 18.72
CA GLU A 46 -6.82 10.80 18.29
C GLU A 46 -7.35 10.92 16.86
N PRO A 47 -8.49 11.60 16.63
CA PRO A 47 -9.04 11.81 15.30
C PRO A 47 -8.17 12.77 14.49
N PHE A 48 -8.02 12.50 13.20
CA PHE A 48 -7.31 13.36 12.24
C PHE A 48 -8.15 13.62 10.99
N THR A 49 -7.79 14.66 10.26
CA THR A 49 -8.45 15.12 9.03
C THR A 49 -7.53 14.96 7.81
N LEU A 50 -8.07 15.12 6.60
CA LEU A 50 -7.22 15.19 5.40
C LEU A 50 -6.21 16.33 5.46
N ALA A 51 -6.58 17.47 6.04
CA ALA A 51 -5.66 18.61 6.20
C ALA A 51 -4.45 18.25 7.08
N ASP A 52 -4.61 17.34 8.06
CA ASP A 52 -3.50 16.86 8.89
C ASP A 52 -2.52 15.96 8.08
N LEU A 53 -3.00 15.29 7.02
CA LEU A 53 -2.20 14.46 6.12
C LEU A 53 -1.62 15.24 4.93
N ALA A 54 -2.25 16.35 4.57
CA ALA A 54 -1.89 17.12 3.40
C ALA A 54 -0.48 17.72 3.58
N TYR A 55 0.41 17.37 2.65
CA TYR A 55 1.79 17.90 2.59
C TYR A 55 2.68 17.59 3.82
N THR A 56 2.22 16.76 4.76
CA THR A 56 2.96 16.38 5.98
C THR A 56 3.73 15.08 5.88
N LEU A 57 3.38 14.22 4.93
CA LEU A 57 4.01 12.92 4.67
C LEU A 57 5.43 13.10 4.14
N LYS A 58 6.34 13.36 5.08
CA LYS A 58 7.74 13.70 4.87
C LYS A 58 8.60 12.45 4.70
N SER A 59 8.12 11.46 3.95
CA SER A 59 8.90 10.28 3.64
C SER A 59 9.96 10.65 2.59
N CYS A 60 11.20 10.74 3.06
CA CYS A 60 12.46 10.97 2.35
C CYS A 60 12.87 12.44 2.11
N ARG A 61 13.56 13.00 3.11
CA ARG A 61 14.58 14.03 2.88
C ARG A 61 15.71 13.43 2.03
N ASP A 62 16.02 14.10 0.93
CA ASP A 62 17.30 14.14 0.21
C ASP A 62 17.71 13.11 -0.87
N ALA A 63 16.87 12.15 -1.30
CA ALA A 63 17.17 11.37 -2.52
C ALA A 63 15.97 10.72 -3.26
N SER A 64 14.72 11.12 -2.96
CA SER A 64 13.54 10.45 -3.49
C SER A 64 13.24 10.81 -4.96
N THR A 65 13.38 9.81 -5.84
CA THR A 65 13.07 9.94 -7.27
C THR A 65 11.61 9.60 -7.58
N CYS A 66 10.98 8.71 -6.81
CA CYS A 66 9.60 8.30 -7.04
C CYS A 66 8.61 9.13 -6.20
N ARG A 67 7.59 9.68 -6.86
CA ARG A 67 6.55 10.53 -6.26
C ARG A 67 5.16 10.04 -6.65
N ALA A 68 4.22 10.10 -5.71
CA ALA A 68 2.79 9.91 -5.96
C ALA A 68 1.98 11.02 -5.28
N ALA A 69 0.91 11.46 -5.91
CA ALA A 69 -0.02 12.44 -5.35
C ALA A 69 -1.47 11.99 -5.55
N PHE A 70 -2.30 12.30 -4.56
CA PHE A 70 -3.72 11.98 -4.52
C PHE A 70 -4.48 13.28 -4.26
N VAL A 71 -5.39 13.65 -5.16
CA VAL A 71 -6.31 14.78 -4.96
C VAL A 71 -7.66 14.20 -4.55
N VAL A 72 -8.07 14.48 -3.31
CA VAL A 72 -9.20 13.80 -2.65
C VAL A 72 -9.94 14.77 -1.73
N ARG A 73 -11.24 14.56 -1.50
CA ARG A 73 -12.04 15.40 -0.59
C ARG A 73 -12.34 14.74 0.75
N ARG A 74 -12.26 13.41 0.81
CA ARG A 74 -12.59 12.62 2.01
C ARG A 74 -11.54 11.53 2.28
N LEU A 75 -11.42 11.11 3.54
CA LEU A 75 -10.50 10.04 3.94
C LEU A 75 -10.82 8.69 3.29
N ASP A 76 -12.11 8.40 3.08
CA ASP A 76 -12.56 7.19 2.38
C ASP A 76 -12.08 7.16 0.91
N ASP A 77 -12.05 8.33 0.27
CA ASP A 77 -11.63 8.47 -1.13
C ASP A 77 -10.12 8.32 -1.25
N LEU A 78 -9.36 8.82 -0.26
CA LEU A 78 -7.94 8.56 -0.13
C LEU A 78 -7.65 7.06 -0.01
N ALA A 79 -8.36 6.36 0.88
CA ALA A 79 -8.20 4.91 1.05
C ALA A 79 -8.48 4.16 -0.26
N ALA A 80 -9.57 4.50 -0.94
CA ALA A 80 -9.93 3.87 -2.20
C ALA A 80 -8.93 4.18 -3.33
N GLY A 81 -8.41 5.42 -3.38
CA GLY A 81 -7.35 5.84 -4.29
C GLY A 81 -6.04 5.07 -4.07
N LEU A 82 -5.62 4.91 -2.81
CA LEU A 82 -4.45 4.12 -2.43
C LEU A 82 -4.62 2.66 -2.83
N GLU A 83 -5.79 2.06 -2.62
CA GLU A 83 -6.04 0.70 -3.06
C GLU A 83 -5.99 0.56 -4.59
N HIS A 84 -6.53 1.52 -5.34
CA HIS A 84 -6.43 1.51 -6.80
C HIS A 84 -4.97 1.60 -7.25
N TYR A 85 -4.21 2.53 -6.66
CA TYR A 85 -2.77 2.70 -6.91
C TYR A 85 -1.99 1.39 -6.65
N LEU A 86 -2.29 0.70 -5.54
CA LEU A 86 -1.63 -0.55 -5.17
C LEU A 86 -2.01 -1.72 -6.08
N ARG A 87 -3.20 -1.72 -6.71
CA ARG A 87 -3.63 -2.78 -7.65
C ARG A 87 -3.03 -2.63 -9.05
N ALA A 88 -2.66 -1.42 -9.47
CA ALA A 88 -2.01 -1.18 -10.76
C ALA A 88 -0.58 -1.78 -10.74
N ARG A 89 -0.39 -2.95 -11.38
CA ARG A 89 0.88 -3.69 -11.37
C ARG A 89 1.86 -3.30 -12.49
N ASP A 90 1.38 -2.91 -13.68
CA ASP A 90 2.23 -2.89 -14.89
C ASP A 90 2.11 -1.66 -15.82
N GLU A 91 1.27 -0.66 -15.54
CA GLU A 91 1.19 0.54 -16.40
C GLU A 91 2.25 1.59 -16.01
N ALA A 92 3.47 1.10 -15.81
CA ALA A 92 4.64 1.88 -15.43
C ALA A 92 5.20 2.59 -16.67
N ASP A 93 5.11 3.92 -16.69
CA ASP A 93 6.15 4.87 -17.16
C ASP A 93 5.55 6.21 -17.61
N ALA A 94 4.24 6.27 -17.86
CA ALA A 94 3.58 7.52 -18.25
C ALA A 94 3.03 8.27 -17.02
N ILE A 95 3.53 9.49 -16.78
CA ILE A 95 2.92 10.45 -15.84
C ILE A 95 1.59 10.91 -16.45
N VAL A 96 0.51 10.19 -16.14
CA VAL A 96 -0.85 10.56 -16.58
C VAL A 96 -1.71 10.72 -15.34
N PRO A 97 -2.39 11.88 -15.17
CA PRO A 97 -3.44 11.99 -14.18
C PRO A 97 -4.49 10.92 -14.47
N ARG A 98 -4.62 9.95 -13.57
CA ARG A 98 -5.69 8.96 -13.65
C ARG A 98 -6.75 9.36 -12.65
N SER A 99 -7.86 9.86 -13.16
CA SER A 99 -9.04 10.07 -12.36
C SER A 99 -9.82 8.77 -12.27
N VAL A 100 -10.03 8.30 -11.05
CA VAL A 100 -10.79 7.10 -10.75
C VAL A 100 -11.95 7.46 -9.85
N THR A 101 -13.14 7.00 -10.21
CA THR A 101 -14.29 7.09 -9.33
C THR A 101 -14.12 6.04 -8.23
N ALA A 102 -13.95 6.49 -6.98
CA ALA A 102 -13.59 5.63 -5.87
C ALA A 102 -14.34 6.05 -4.58
N GLY A 103 -14.40 5.15 -3.59
CA GLY A 103 -15.08 5.40 -2.31
C GLY A 103 -16.59 5.14 -2.33
N ARG A 104 -17.21 5.10 -1.13
CA ARG A 104 -18.65 4.79 -0.94
C ARG A 104 -19.61 5.80 -1.57
N HIS A 105 -19.12 6.98 -1.95
CA HIS A 105 -19.93 8.05 -2.54
C HIS A 105 -19.62 8.28 -4.02
N GLY A 106 -18.72 7.48 -4.61
CA GLY A 106 -18.36 7.58 -6.02
C GLY A 106 -17.75 8.93 -6.38
N GLU A 107 -16.88 9.46 -5.53
CA GLU A 107 -16.17 10.70 -5.83
C GLU A 107 -14.97 10.45 -6.76
N LEU A 108 -14.58 11.49 -7.49
CA LEU A 108 -13.43 11.45 -8.38
C LEU A 108 -12.15 11.60 -7.56
N VAL A 109 -11.28 10.60 -7.65
CA VAL A 109 -9.93 10.60 -7.06
C VAL A 109 -8.92 10.71 -8.18
N THR A 110 -8.15 11.80 -8.19
CA THR A 110 -7.07 11.96 -9.17
C THR A 110 -5.77 11.44 -8.57
N ILE A 111 -5.20 10.42 -9.21
CA ILE A 111 -3.93 9.78 -8.83
C ILE A 111 -2.88 10.16 -9.86
N LEU A 112 -1.77 10.71 -9.39
CA LEU A 112 -0.60 11.04 -10.21
C LEU A 112 0.62 10.30 -9.69
N ARG A 113 1.45 9.79 -10.60
CA ARG A 113 2.72 9.12 -10.30
C ARG A 113 3.81 9.62 -11.23
N GLY A 114 5.02 9.74 -10.71
CA GLY A 114 6.18 10.16 -11.49
C GLY A 114 7.48 9.65 -10.91
N ASP A 115 8.42 9.37 -11.81
CA ASP A 115 9.82 9.18 -11.51
C ASP A 115 10.60 10.40 -11.99
N VAL A 116 11.08 11.19 -11.04
CA VAL A 116 11.85 12.43 -11.27
C VAL A 116 13.14 12.14 -12.02
N ALA A 117 13.73 10.94 -11.85
CA ALA A 117 14.93 10.56 -12.58
C ALA A 117 14.62 10.28 -14.06
N ALA A 118 13.47 9.65 -14.35
CA ALA A 118 13.01 9.41 -15.71
C ALA A 118 12.60 10.70 -16.44
N ASP A 119 12.16 11.73 -15.71
CA ASP A 119 11.73 13.03 -16.26
C ASP A 119 12.67 14.19 -15.89
N ALA A 120 13.98 13.95 -15.96
CA ALA A 120 15.00 14.94 -15.58
C ALA A 120 14.91 16.27 -16.35
N GLY A 121 14.38 16.24 -17.59
CA GLY A 121 14.15 17.42 -18.42
C GLY A 121 13.06 18.34 -17.86
N ALA A 122 11.87 17.79 -17.58
CA ALA A 122 10.80 18.57 -16.97
C ALA A 122 11.15 18.98 -15.53
N ALA A 123 11.80 18.09 -14.77
CA ALA A 123 12.27 18.40 -13.42
C ALA A 123 13.18 19.64 -13.41
N ARG A 124 14.09 19.77 -14.38
CA ARG A 124 14.97 20.95 -14.50
C ARG A 124 14.20 22.21 -14.84
N LEU A 125 13.20 22.14 -15.74
CA LEU A 125 12.34 23.28 -16.08
C LEU A 125 11.49 23.72 -14.87
N LEU A 126 11.02 22.75 -14.08
CA LEU A 126 10.14 22.97 -12.93
C LEU A 126 10.87 23.25 -11.61
N ALA A 127 12.21 23.22 -11.59
CA ALA A 127 13.00 23.49 -10.38
C ALA A 127 13.15 24.99 -10.04
N GLY A 128 12.79 25.89 -10.96
CA GLY A 128 13.02 27.33 -10.85
C GLY A 128 11.85 28.15 -10.30
N ALA A 129 12.09 29.45 -10.11
CA ALA A 129 11.11 30.40 -9.56
C ALA A 129 9.82 30.51 -10.39
N ALA A 130 9.88 30.29 -11.70
CA ALA A 130 8.69 30.32 -12.56
C ALA A 130 7.66 29.23 -12.18
N ALA A 131 8.13 28.02 -11.84
CA ALA A 131 7.27 26.93 -11.41
C ALA A 131 6.62 27.22 -10.04
N GLN A 132 7.36 27.89 -9.14
CA GLN A 132 6.82 28.35 -7.86
C GLN A 132 5.72 29.40 -8.04
N THR A 133 5.92 30.36 -8.94
CA THR A 133 4.90 31.36 -9.27
C THR A 133 3.67 30.70 -9.89
N MET A 134 3.85 29.77 -10.83
CA MET A 134 2.76 29.01 -11.43
C MET A 134 1.99 28.22 -10.38
N ALA A 135 2.69 27.52 -9.48
CA ALA A 135 2.08 26.76 -8.40
C ALA A 135 1.22 27.64 -7.49
N ARG A 136 1.64 28.87 -7.18
CA ARG A 136 0.82 29.82 -6.40
C ARG A 136 -0.47 30.22 -7.12
N VAL A 137 -0.39 30.46 -8.43
CA VAL A 137 -1.57 30.82 -9.24
C VAL A 137 -2.56 29.66 -9.27
N LEU A 138 -2.07 28.45 -9.56
CA LEU A 138 -2.87 27.24 -9.60
C LEU A 138 -3.48 26.91 -8.23
N TRP A 139 -2.71 27.12 -7.16
CA TRP A 139 -3.18 26.96 -5.79
C TRP A 139 -4.33 27.91 -5.47
N ALA A 140 -4.16 29.21 -5.77
CA ALA A 140 -5.18 30.23 -5.54
C ALA A 140 -6.47 29.97 -6.34
N SER A 141 -6.37 29.37 -7.53
CA SER A 141 -7.53 28.94 -8.33
C SER A 141 -8.06 27.57 -7.94
N ARG A 142 -7.49 26.91 -6.92
CA ARG A 142 -7.84 25.54 -6.47
C ARG A 142 -7.68 24.48 -7.56
N ASP A 143 -6.78 24.71 -8.51
CA ASP A 143 -6.36 23.73 -9.52
C ASP A 143 -5.28 22.80 -8.94
N LEU A 144 -5.73 21.97 -8.00
CA LEU A 144 -4.87 21.10 -7.21
C LEU A 144 -4.23 19.98 -8.03
N GLU A 145 -4.88 19.55 -9.11
CA GLU A 145 -4.36 18.51 -9.99
C GLU A 145 -3.09 18.99 -10.70
N ASN A 146 -3.09 20.21 -11.23
CA ASN A 146 -1.91 20.77 -11.87
C ASN A 146 -0.81 21.14 -10.86
N VAL A 147 -1.17 21.55 -9.64
CA VAL A 147 -0.19 21.68 -8.54
C VAL A 147 0.48 20.33 -8.24
N ALA A 148 -0.32 19.28 -8.08
CA ALA A 148 0.17 17.93 -7.84
C ALA A 148 1.05 17.43 -9.00
N LEU A 149 0.66 17.71 -10.25
CA LEU A 149 1.44 17.37 -11.44
C LEU A 149 2.82 18.04 -11.45
N ILE A 150 2.90 19.34 -11.13
CA ILE A 150 4.18 20.06 -11.03
C ILE A 150 5.09 19.36 -10.02
N TRP A 151 4.54 19.00 -8.85
CA TRP A 151 5.32 18.32 -7.82
C TRP A 151 5.76 16.91 -8.24
N VAL A 152 4.86 16.10 -8.80
CA VAL A 152 5.16 14.73 -9.23
C VAL A 152 6.23 14.70 -10.32
N ARG A 153 6.27 15.69 -11.21
CA ARG A 153 7.30 15.86 -12.26
C ARG A 153 8.64 16.40 -11.78
N GLY A 154 8.86 16.50 -10.47
CA GLY A 154 10.15 16.94 -9.90
C GLY A 154 10.22 18.41 -9.54
N GLY A 155 9.12 19.16 -9.67
CA GLY A 155 9.05 20.54 -9.20
C GLY A 155 9.40 20.66 -7.72
N ARG A 156 10.12 21.73 -7.36
CA ARG A 156 10.46 22.06 -5.97
C ARG A 156 9.43 23.06 -5.46
N LEU A 157 8.37 22.55 -4.83
CA LEU A 157 7.31 23.38 -4.27
C LEU A 157 7.60 23.73 -2.82
N ASP A 158 7.39 25.00 -2.49
CA ASP A 158 7.37 25.47 -1.11
C ASP A 158 5.94 25.36 -0.58
N TRP A 159 5.60 24.19 -0.05
CA TRP A 159 4.27 23.92 0.50
C TRP A 159 3.90 24.87 1.63
N ASP A 160 4.89 25.30 2.41
CA ASP A 160 4.66 26.22 3.52
C ASP A 160 4.21 27.60 3.02
N ALA A 161 4.74 28.05 1.88
CA ALA A 161 4.37 29.30 1.22
C ALA A 161 3.11 29.21 0.34
N LEU A 162 2.67 28.00 -0.02
CA LEU A 162 1.43 27.78 -0.77
C LEU A 162 0.20 27.74 0.14
N ARG A 163 0.35 27.26 1.38
CA ARG A 163 -0.79 27.02 2.27
C ARG A 163 -1.53 28.31 2.66
N ASP A 164 -2.84 28.16 2.85
CA ASP A 164 -3.67 29.12 3.55
C ASP A 164 -3.90 28.60 4.99
N GLY A 165 -3.32 29.27 5.99
CA GLY A 165 -3.57 28.97 7.40
C GLY A 165 -2.40 28.32 8.19
N PRO A 166 -2.67 27.82 9.41
CA PRO A 166 -1.64 27.31 10.30
C PRO A 166 -1.02 26.00 9.77
N PRO A 167 0.19 25.63 10.23
CA PRO A 167 0.78 24.34 9.89
C PRO A 167 -0.15 23.19 10.26
N PRO A 168 -0.24 22.17 9.38
CA PRO A 168 -0.97 20.96 9.71
C PRO A 168 -0.40 20.36 10.99
N ARG A 169 -1.30 19.81 11.81
CA ARG A 169 -0.91 19.19 13.08
C ARG A 169 0.00 18.01 12.79
N ARG A 170 1.11 17.93 13.52
CA ARG A 170 2.03 16.80 13.42
C ARG A 170 1.36 15.57 14.03
N LEU A 171 1.08 14.57 13.20
CA LEU A 171 0.56 13.29 13.65
C LEU A 171 1.73 12.41 14.12
N ALA A 172 1.78 12.08 15.41
CA ALA A 172 2.92 11.35 16.00
C ALA A 172 3.21 10.02 15.28
N TRP A 173 2.16 9.31 14.88
CA TRP A 173 2.25 8.05 14.14
C TRP A 173 2.83 8.19 12.71
N LEU A 174 2.96 9.41 12.19
CA LEU A 174 3.54 9.71 10.88
C LEU A 174 5.08 9.75 10.94
N ASP A 175 5.63 10.11 12.10
CA ASP A 175 7.08 10.13 12.38
C ASP A 175 7.54 8.84 13.08
N GLU A 176 6.62 8.15 13.75
CA GLU A 176 6.89 6.81 14.25
C GLU A 176 7.19 5.91 13.06
N ALA A 177 8.47 5.51 12.95
CA ALA A 177 8.82 4.29 12.25
C ALA A 177 7.82 3.22 12.70
N PRO A 178 7.35 2.33 11.80
CA PRO A 178 6.45 1.25 12.19
C PRO A 178 6.98 0.64 13.48
N PRO A 179 6.11 0.37 14.50
CA PRO A 179 6.57 -0.18 15.77
C PRO A 179 7.55 -1.29 15.42
N GLU A 180 8.80 -1.14 15.89
CA GLU A 180 9.88 -2.05 15.52
C GLU A 180 9.33 -3.44 15.62
N SER A 181 9.33 -4.08 14.45
CA SER A 181 8.66 -5.33 14.19
C SER A 181 8.82 -6.29 15.38
N GLY A 182 7.75 -6.47 16.16
CA GLY A 182 7.90 -7.12 17.46
C GLY A 182 6.81 -6.89 18.51
N ALA A 183 5.85 -5.97 18.30
CA ALA A 183 4.69 -5.94 19.18
C ALA A 183 3.90 -7.25 19.05
N PRO A 184 3.62 -7.98 20.15
CA PRO A 184 2.84 -9.20 20.09
C PRO A 184 1.46 -8.89 19.49
N PRO A 185 0.93 -9.74 18.58
CA PRO A 185 -0.37 -9.49 18.00
C PRO A 185 -1.41 -9.36 19.11
N CYS A 186 -2.26 -8.33 19.04
CA CYS A 186 -3.49 -8.27 19.81
C CYS A 186 -4.24 -9.61 19.63
N ALA A 187 -5.02 -10.07 20.61
CA ALA A 187 -5.61 -11.42 20.57
C ALA A 187 -6.44 -11.73 19.30
N GLY A 188 -6.92 -10.72 18.56
CA GLY A 188 -7.59 -10.88 17.25
C GLY A 188 -6.68 -11.01 16.03
N ASP A 189 -5.39 -10.71 16.16
CA ASP A 189 -4.38 -10.74 15.09
C ASP A 189 -3.47 -11.98 15.16
N ALA A 190 -3.62 -12.84 16.17
CA ALA A 190 -2.83 -14.07 16.26
C ALA A 190 -3.14 -15.03 15.09
N PRO A 191 -2.15 -15.79 14.58
CA PRO A 191 -2.39 -16.89 13.64
C PRO A 191 -3.53 -17.79 14.12
N ALA A 192 -4.54 -18.01 13.27
CA ALA A 192 -5.63 -18.91 13.61
C ALA A 192 -5.17 -20.38 13.57
N ALA A 193 -6.06 -21.30 13.95
CA ALA A 193 -5.79 -22.73 13.84
C ALA A 193 -5.53 -23.15 12.37
N GLY A 194 -4.93 -24.32 12.17
CA GLY A 194 -4.61 -24.86 10.85
C GLY A 194 -3.18 -24.55 10.43
N ILE A 195 -2.98 -24.09 9.18
CA ILE A 195 -1.65 -23.87 8.60
C ILE A 195 -1.03 -22.52 8.99
N GLU A 196 -1.83 -21.56 9.47
CA GLU A 196 -1.38 -20.21 9.80
C GLU A 196 -0.22 -20.16 10.80
N PRO A 197 -0.15 -20.97 11.88
CA PRO A 197 0.96 -20.95 12.81
C PRO A 197 2.27 -21.44 12.18
N GLY A 198 2.18 -22.38 11.24
CA GLY A 198 3.33 -22.86 10.46
C GLY A 198 3.88 -21.79 9.53
N LEU A 199 2.99 -21.08 8.82
CA LEU A 199 3.36 -19.92 7.99
C LEU A 199 3.96 -18.80 8.84
N ALA A 200 3.38 -18.52 10.00
CA ALA A 200 3.89 -17.53 10.95
C ALA A 200 5.30 -17.87 11.40
N ALA A 201 5.57 -19.13 11.77
CA ALA A 201 6.90 -19.58 12.19
C ALA A 201 7.95 -19.45 11.06
N ILE A 202 7.56 -19.70 9.81
CA ILE A 202 8.46 -19.49 8.66
C ILE A 202 8.81 -17.99 8.53
N TRP A 203 7.80 -17.12 8.63
CA TRP A 203 8.02 -15.67 8.52
C TRP A 203 8.83 -15.12 9.68
N GLN A 204 8.56 -15.54 10.91
CA GLN A 204 9.34 -15.19 12.09
C GLN A 204 10.83 -15.50 11.87
N ALA A 205 11.14 -16.69 11.35
CA ALA A 205 12.53 -17.08 11.09
C ALA A 205 13.17 -16.29 9.94
N LEU A 206 12.40 -15.87 8.93
CA LEU A 206 12.92 -15.11 7.79
C LEU A 206 13.19 -13.65 8.10
N PHE A 207 12.35 -13.05 8.93
CA PHE A 207 12.43 -11.64 9.29
C PHE A 207 13.11 -11.38 10.63
N ASP A 208 13.51 -12.44 11.35
CA ASP A 208 14.06 -12.40 12.71
C ASP A 208 13.11 -11.71 13.72
N LEU A 209 11.85 -12.13 13.71
CA LEU A 209 10.77 -11.49 14.48
C LEU A 209 10.24 -12.43 15.57
N PRO A 210 9.97 -11.92 16.78
CA PRO A 210 9.47 -12.75 17.88
C PRO A 210 8.02 -13.21 17.67
N SER A 211 7.25 -12.47 16.87
CA SER A 211 5.87 -12.83 16.54
C SER A 211 5.43 -12.23 15.20
N ILE A 212 4.45 -12.86 14.55
CA ILE A 212 3.84 -12.38 13.30
C ILE A 212 2.32 -12.47 13.45
N GLY A 213 1.64 -11.38 13.15
CA GLY A 213 0.18 -11.32 13.10
C GLY A 213 -0.36 -11.84 11.77
N ARG A 214 -1.54 -12.48 11.79
CA ARG A 214 -2.14 -13.13 10.63
C ARG A 214 -2.49 -12.19 9.47
N HIS A 215 -2.64 -10.91 9.77
CA HIS A 215 -2.97 -9.84 8.81
C HIS A 215 -1.76 -8.96 8.44
N GLN A 216 -0.57 -9.23 8.99
CA GLN A 216 0.66 -8.54 8.60
C GLN A 216 1.04 -8.93 7.17
N ASP A 217 1.49 -7.92 6.41
CA ASP A 217 1.83 -8.08 5.00
C ASP A 217 3.33 -8.42 4.84
N PHE A 218 3.64 -9.45 4.05
CA PHE A 218 4.99 -9.93 3.82
C PHE A 218 5.94 -8.85 3.32
N PHE A 219 5.48 -8.01 2.40
CA PHE A 219 6.30 -6.97 1.78
C PHE A 219 6.39 -5.73 2.68
N ALA A 220 5.37 -5.45 3.48
CA ALA A 220 5.42 -4.41 4.52
C ALA A 220 6.44 -4.73 5.62
N LEU A 221 6.71 -6.01 5.88
CA LEU A 221 7.78 -6.47 6.78
C LEU A 221 9.18 -6.36 6.16
N GLY A 222 9.30 -5.81 4.95
CA GLY A 222 10.56 -5.72 4.21
C GLY A 222 10.86 -6.94 3.33
N GLY A 223 9.86 -7.79 3.08
CA GLY A 223 10.01 -8.95 2.21
C GLY A 223 10.20 -8.54 0.77
N ASP A 224 11.02 -9.29 0.05
CA ASP A 224 11.25 -9.14 -1.39
C ASP A 224 11.07 -10.48 -2.12
N SER A 225 11.36 -10.53 -3.41
CA SER A 225 11.28 -11.77 -4.19
C SER A 225 12.28 -12.84 -3.72
N GLN A 226 13.45 -12.44 -3.23
CA GLN A 226 14.47 -13.37 -2.73
C GLN A 226 14.01 -14.03 -1.43
N LEU A 227 13.49 -13.24 -0.48
CA LEU A 227 12.91 -13.73 0.76
C LEU A 227 11.65 -14.54 0.49
N GLY A 228 10.83 -14.12 -0.48
CA GLY A 228 9.64 -14.84 -0.92
C GLY A 228 9.95 -16.23 -1.47
N LEU A 229 10.96 -16.36 -2.33
CA LEU A 229 11.41 -17.67 -2.83
C LEU A 229 11.91 -18.59 -1.70
N ARG A 230 12.65 -18.03 -0.72
CA ARG A 230 13.08 -18.78 0.47
C ARG A 230 11.90 -19.22 1.33
N MET A 231 10.91 -18.36 1.52
CA MET A 231 9.66 -18.67 2.22
C MET A 231 8.94 -19.84 1.56
N LEU A 232 8.73 -19.79 0.24
CA LEU A 232 8.02 -20.83 -0.51
C LEU A 232 8.76 -22.16 -0.49
N ALA A 233 10.09 -22.14 -0.53
CA ALA A 233 10.90 -23.35 -0.35
C ALA A 233 10.67 -24.00 1.02
N GLN A 234 10.61 -23.21 2.09
CA GLN A 234 10.31 -23.71 3.44
C GLN A 234 8.86 -24.18 3.58
N VAL A 235 7.90 -23.54 2.91
CA VAL A 235 6.50 -24.00 2.88
C VAL A 235 6.42 -25.37 2.21
N ARG A 236 7.11 -25.56 1.09
CA ARG A 236 7.18 -26.86 0.40
C ARG A 236 7.82 -27.93 1.28
N GLU A 237 8.92 -27.61 1.97
CA GLU A 237 9.62 -28.55 2.83
C GLU A 237 8.79 -28.95 4.06
N ARG A 238 8.15 -27.99 4.73
CA ARG A 238 7.43 -28.22 6.00
C ARG A 238 6.00 -28.73 5.81
N HIS A 239 5.37 -28.37 4.69
CA HIS A 239 3.95 -28.63 4.46
C HIS A 239 3.67 -29.44 3.19
N GLY A 240 4.68 -29.72 2.35
CA GLY A 240 4.52 -30.49 1.11
C GLY A 240 3.81 -29.74 -0.01
N ILE A 241 3.63 -28.42 0.12
CA ILE A 241 2.82 -27.61 -0.79
C ILE A 241 3.74 -26.77 -1.67
N ASP A 242 3.68 -27.00 -2.99
CA ASP A 242 4.43 -26.22 -3.97
C ASP A 242 3.59 -25.02 -4.45
N LEU A 243 4.07 -23.81 -4.17
CA LEU A 243 3.37 -22.58 -4.48
C LEU A 243 4.25 -21.71 -5.40
N PRO A 244 3.77 -21.33 -6.60
CA PRO A 244 4.45 -20.32 -7.40
C PRO A 244 4.44 -18.96 -6.69
N LEU A 245 5.53 -18.20 -6.88
CA LEU A 245 5.77 -16.90 -6.24
C LEU A 245 4.63 -15.90 -6.44
N ARG A 246 3.87 -15.99 -7.54
CA ARG A 246 2.69 -15.17 -7.78
C ARG A 246 1.67 -15.19 -6.63
N TYR A 247 1.52 -16.33 -5.94
CA TYR A 247 0.57 -16.45 -4.83
C TYR A 247 0.97 -15.60 -3.62
N LEU A 248 2.27 -15.42 -3.38
CA LEU A 248 2.75 -14.50 -2.35
C LEU A 248 2.33 -13.05 -2.65
N TYR A 249 2.36 -12.66 -3.91
CA TYR A 249 1.92 -11.32 -4.32
C TYR A 249 0.40 -11.14 -4.30
N GLU A 250 -0.37 -12.19 -4.59
CA GLU A 250 -1.85 -12.16 -4.59
C GLU A 250 -2.45 -12.21 -3.19
N ALA A 251 -1.80 -12.96 -2.29
CA ALA A 251 -2.20 -13.21 -0.92
C ALA A 251 -1.03 -12.95 0.05
N PRO A 252 -0.60 -11.67 0.20
CA PRO A 252 0.62 -11.31 0.93
C PRO A 252 0.47 -11.31 2.45
N THR A 253 -0.56 -11.96 3.01
CA THR A 253 -0.76 -12.11 4.46
C THR A 253 -0.95 -13.57 4.81
N ILE A 254 -0.62 -13.96 6.05
CA ILE A 254 -0.78 -15.34 6.52
C ILE A 254 -2.22 -15.83 6.35
N ALA A 255 -3.21 -15.02 6.72
CA ALA A 255 -4.62 -15.37 6.60
C ALA A 255 -5.01 -15.67 5.14
N ARG A 256 -4.65 -14.78 4.21
CA ARG A 256 -5.02 -14.94 2.79
C ARG A 256 -4.24 -16.06 2.11
N MET A 257 -2.99 -16.28 2.53
CA MET A 257 -2.16 -17.36 2.00
C MET A 257 -2.66 -18.72 2.48
N SER A 258 -3.04 -18.82 3.76
CA SER A 258 -3.72 -19.98 4.32
C SER A 258 -5.00 -20.30 3.55
N GLU A 259 -5.86 -19.31 3.29
CA GLU A 259 -7.06 -19.50 2.47
C GLU A 259 -6.76 -20.00 1.06
N THR A 260 -5.71 -19.47 0.44
CA THR A 260 -5.27 -19.87 -0.91
C THR A 260 -4.78 -21.32 -0.91
N ILE A 261 -3.98 -21.69 0.08
CA ILE A 261 -3.45 -23.05 0.25
C ILE A 261 -4.58 -24.04 0.48
N VAL A 262 -5.49 -23.74 1.42
CA VAL A 262 -6.64 -24.60 1.73
C VAL A 262 -7.51 -24.81 0.48
N ARG A 263 -7.73 -23.75 -0.29
CA ARG A 263 -8.48 -23.83 -1.55
C ARG A 263 -7.78 -24.70 -2.59
N LEU A 264 -6.47 -24.56 -2.75
CA LEU A 264 -5.69 -25.39 -3.69
C LEU A 264 -5.67 -26.85 -3.25
N ALA A 265 -5.58 -27.12 -1.95
CA ALA A 265 -5.66 -28.47 -1.40
C ALA A 265 -7.04 -29.11 -1.62
N ALA A 266 -8.12 -28.32 -1.54
CA ALA A 266 -9.49 -28.80 -1.83
C ALA A 266 -9.76 -29.04 -3.33
N LEU A 267 -8.97 -28.43 -4.22
CA LEU A 267 -9.08 -28.58 -5.67
C LEU A 267 -8.18 -29.70 -6.23
N ALA A 268 -7.27 -30.24 -5.42
CA ALA A 268 -6.49 -31.40 -5.80
C ALA A 268 -7.39 -32.67 -5.75
N PRO A 269 -7.52 -33.44 -6.85
CA PRO A 269 -8.25 -34.70 -6.78
C PRO A 269 -7.60 -35.63 -5.75
N SER A 270 -8.41 -36.28 -4.92
CA SER A 270 -7.96 -37.30 -3.98
C SER A 270 -7.29 -38.43 -4.76
N ALA A 271 -5.96 -38.42 -4.82
CA ALA A 271 -5.19 -39.57 -5.25
C ALA A 271 -5.37 -40.67 -4.19
N GLY A 272 -6.38 -41.51 -4.36
CA GLY A 272 -6.72 -42.55 -3.40
C GLY A 272 -8.12 -43.13 -3.60
N ASP A 273 -8.39 -43.65 -4.79
CA ASP A 273 -9.25 -44.82 -5.00
C ASP A 273 -8.94 -45.33 -6.42
N ASP A 274 -7.85 -46.09 -6.55
CA ASP A 274 -7.63 -46.99 -7.68
C ASP A 274 -6.91 -48.24 -7.18
N ASP A 275 -7.77 -49.14 -6.70
CA ASP A 275 -7.76 -50.59 -6.85
C ASP A 275 -6.39 -51.31 -6.91
N ALA A 276 -6.03 -51.88 -5.75
CA ALA A 276 -5.08 -52.99 -5.69
C ALA A 276 -5.80 -54.29 -6.11
N THR A 277 -6.02 -54.49 -7.41
CA THR A 277 -6.21 -55.85 -7.93
C THR A 277 -4.84 -56.49 -8.12
N GLU A 278 -4.41 -57.18 -7.07
CA GLU A 278 -3.99 -58.58 -7.11
C GLU A 278 -3.86 -59.16 -8.54
N TYR A 279 -2.62 -59.21 -9.06
CA TYR A 279 -2.25 -60.20 -10.07
C TYR A 279 -1.47 -61.29 -9.35
N GLU A 280 -2.22 -62.33 -8.97
CA GLU A 280 -1.67 -63.61 -8.54
C GLU A 280 -0.77 -64.23 -9.62
N GLU A 281 0.14 -65.04 -9.09
CA GLU A 281 1.10 -65.92 -9.72
C GLU A 281 0.57 -66.73 -10.91
N GLY A 282 1.46 -66.98 -11.89
CA GLY A 282 1.43 -68.21 -12.68
C GLY A 282 1.62 -68.04 -14.18
N PHE A 283 2.85 -68.23 -14.67
CA PHE A 283 3.19 -69.43 -15.46
C PHE A 283 4.67 -69.46 -15.84
N ILE A 284 5.32 -70.55 -15.46
CA ILE A 284 6.56 -71.05 -16.05
C ILE A 284 6.20 -71.76 -17.36
N ARG A 285 6.75 -71.30 -18.49
CA ARG A 285 7.54 -72.11 -19.45
C ARG A 285 8.02 -71.30 -20.64
#